data_AF-A0AAJ0FMQ6-F1
#
_entry.id   AF-A0AAJ0FMQ6-F1
#
_cell.length_a   1.000
_cell.length_b   1.000
_cell.length_c   1.000
_cell.angle_alpha   90.00
_cell.angle_beta   90.00
_cell.angle_gamma   90.00
#
_symmetry.space_group_name_H-M   'P 1'
#
loop_
_entity.id
_entity.type
_entity.pdbx_description
1 polymer ?
#
loop_
_entity_poly.entity_id
_entity_poly.type
_entity_poly.pdbx_seq_one_letter_code
_entity_poly.pdbx_strand_id
1 'polypeptide(L)' 'MLSAKEIASKKAQVFAQLTAGGTNAQMKEWYQEYKKLDDEFKAAQGHADDRAEDHGQGPAENST' A
#
# COMPACT_ATOMS: atom_id res chain seq x y z
N MET A 1 -9.94 4.80 -3.50
CA MET A 1 -8.69 4.13 -3.06
C MET A 1 -8.65 4.18 -1.55
N LEU A 2 -8.30 3.07 -0.89
CA LEU A 2 -8.00 3.09 0.55
C LEU A 2 -6.66 3.82 0.76
N SER A 3 -6.52 4.54 1.86
CA SER A 3 -5.23 5.11 2.25
C SER A 3 -4.24 4.00 2.65
N ALA A 4 -2.93 4.27 2.54
CA ALA A 4 -1.90 3.30 2.94
C ALA A 4 -2.08 2.81 4.39
N LYS A 5 -2.54 3.67 5.30
CA LYS A 5 -2.85 3.31 6.70
C LYS A 5 -4.02 2.33 6.82
N GLU A 6 -5.07 2.52 6.02
CA GLU A 6 -6.21 1.60 5.98
C GLU A 6 -5.82 0.24 5.39
N ILE A 7 -5.01 0.24 4.32
CA ILE A 7 -4.48 -1.00 3.72
C ILE A 7 -3.61 -1.75 4.72
N ALA A 8 -2.72 -1.06 5.43
CA ALA A 8 -1.89 -1.66 6.49
C ALA A 8 -2.73 -2.27 7.62
N SER A 9 -3.79 -1.56 8.05
CA SER A 9 -4.71 -2.05 9.09
C SER A 9 -5.43 -3.32 8.65
N LYS A 10 -5.95 -3.35 7.41
CA LYS A 10 -6.60 -4.55 6.84
C LYS A 10 -5.62 -5.71 6.68
N LYS A 11 -4.41 -5.44 6.19
CA LYS A 11 -3.35 -6.44 6.04
C LYS A 11 -3.00 -7.10 7.38
N ALA A 12 -2.91 -6.31 8.46
CA ALA A 12 -2.68 -6.82 9.81
C ALA A 12 -3.83 -7.72 10.31
N GLN A 13 -5.09 -7.35 10.02
CA GLN A 13 -6.24 -8.18 10.39
C GLN A 13 -6.24 -9.53 9.65
N VAL A 14 -6.00 -9.54 8.35
CA VAL A 14 -5.92 -10.77 7.55
C VAL A 14 -4.74 -11.64 7.99
N PHE A 15 -3.60 -11.03 8.32
CA PHE A 15 -2.45 -11.74 8.87
C PHE A 15 -2.75 -12.39 10.24
N ALA A 16 -3.51 -11.71 11.11
CA ALA A 16 -3.96 -12.28 12.37
C ALA A 16 -4.90 -13.48 12.15
N GLN A 17 -5.78 -13.44 11.14
CA GLN A 17 -6.63 -14.59 10.77
C GLN A 17 -5.81 -15.77 10.27
N LEU A 18 -4.82 -15.53 9.41
CA LEU A 18 -3.87 -16.56 8.96
C LEU A 18 -3.09 -17.17 10.13
N THR A 19 -2.71 -16.37 11.13
CA THR A 19 -1.98 -16.83 12.31
C THR A 19 -2.87 -17.63 13.26
N ALA A 20 -4.12 -17.18 13.46
CA ALA A 20 -5.12 -17.90 14.27
C ALA A 20 -5.46 -19.27 13.69
N GLY A 21 -5.30 -19.42 12.37
CA GLY A 21 -5.60 -20.65 11.65
C GLY A 21 -7.08 -20.79 11.36
N GLY A 22 -7.39 -21.58 10.33
CA GLY A 22 -8.74 -21.87 9.88
C GLY A 22 -8.75 -23.12 9.00
N THR A 23 -9.85 -23.36 8.32
CA THR A 23 -9.89 -24.42 7.31
C THR A 23 -8.94 -24.10 6.16
N ASN A 24 -8.46 -25.12 5.45
CA ASN A 24 -7.53 -24.94 4.33
C ASN A 24 -8.10 -24.02 3.22
N ALA A 25 -9.42 -24.05 3.03
CA ALA A 25 -10.13 -23.13 2.12
C ALA A 25 -10.05 -21.67 2.59
N GLN A 26 -10.38 -21.41 3.87
CA GLN A 26 -10.31 -20.06 4.45
C GLN A 26 -8.89 -19.50 4.44
N MET A 27 -7.90 -20.32 4.77
CA MET A 27 -6.48 -19.91 4.75
C MET A 27 -6.04 -19.51 3.34
N LYS A 28 -6.51 -20.22 2.30
CA LYS A 28 -6.23 -19.88 0.90
C LYS A 28 -6.86 -18.54 0.51
N GLU A 29 -8.11 -18.30 0.91
CA GLU A 29 -8.82 -17.04 0.66
C GLU A 29 -8.13 -15.87 1.37
N TRP A 30 -7.81 -16.01 2.66
CA TRP A 30 -7.09 -14.99 3.43
C TRP A 30 -5.70 -14.71 2.87
N TYR A 31 -4.98 -15.73 2.39
CA TYR A 31 -3.67 -15.53 1.77
C TYR A 31 -3.76 -14.76 0.44
N GLN A 32 -4.78 -15.04 -0.38
CA GLN A 32 -5.04 -14.28 -1.60
C GLN A 32 -5.38 -12.82 -1.31
N GLU A 33 -6.22 -12.58 -0.29
CA GLU A 33 -6.57 -11.22 0.14
C GLU A 33 -5.34 -10.48 0.69
N TYR A 34 -4.51 -11.14 1.50
CA TYR A 34 -3.26 -10.57 2.01
C TYR A 34 -2.31 -10.16 0.88
N LYS A 35 -2.15 -11.01 -0.15
CA LYS A 35 -1.35 -10.72 -1.35
C LYS A 35 -1.85 -9.47 -2.07
N LYS A 36 -3.16 -9.39 -2.30
CA LYS A 36 -3.77 -8.23 -2.96
C LYS A 36 -3.56 -6.94 -2.16
N LEU A 37 -3.74 -7.00 -0.84
CA LEU A 37 -3.49 -5.86 0.05
C LEU A 37 -2.01 -5.46 0.09
N ASP A 38 -1.08 -6.40 -0.05
CA ASP A 38 0.36 -6.10 -0.16
C ASP A 38 0.69 -5.34 -1.45
N ASP A 39 0.12 -5.76 -2.58
CA ASP A 39 0.29 -5.08 -3.86
C ASP A 39 -0.34 -3.68 -3.85
N GLU A 40 -1.55 -3.54 -3.31
CA GLU A 40 -2.21 -2.23 -3.13
C GLU A 40 -1.41 -1.31 -2.19
N PHE A 41 -0.81 -1.87 -1.13
CA PHE A 41 0.03 -1.11 -0.20
C PHE A 41 1.31 -0.61 -0.86
N LYS A 42 1.97 -1.46 -1.66
CA LYS A 42 3.16 -1.07 -2.44
C LYS A 42 2.84 -0.02 -3.48
N ALA A 43 1.72 -0.14 -4.19
CA ALA A 43 1.26 0.88 -5.12
C ALA A 43 0.98 2.21 -4.39
N ALA A 44 0.31 2.16 -3.25
CA ALA A 44 0.04 3.36 -2.44
C ALA A 44 1.32 4.01 -1.88
N GLN A 45 2.37 3.23 -1.57
CA GLN A 45 3.68 3.76 -1.18
C GLN A 45 4.48 4.30 -2.37
N GLY A 46 4.48 3.61 -3.51
CA GLY A 46 5.16 4.07 -4.73
C GLY A 46 4.58 5.39 -5.24
N HIS A 47 3.26 5.60 -5.12
CA HIS A 47 2.64 6.90 -5.40
C HIS A 47 2.99 8.00 -4.38
N ALA A 48 3.49 7.67 -3.19
CA ALA A 48 4.01 8.67 -2.25
C ALA A 48 5.43 9.13 -2.64
N ASP A 49 6.21 8.27 -3.27
CA ASP A 49 7.57 8.57 -3.75
C ASP A 49 7.55 9.36 -5.08
N ASP A 50 6.60 9.07 -5.98
CA ASP A 50 6.43 9.80 -7.24
C ASP A 50 5.97 11.26 -7.04
N ARG A 51 5.44 11.61 -5.86
CA ARG A 51 5.14 13.02 -5.50
C ARG A 51 6.36 13.74 -4.90
N ALA A 52 7.42 13.03 -4.54
CA ALA A 52 8.65 13.64 -4.02
C ALA A 52 9.64 14.04 -5.13
N GLU A 53 9.43 13.62 -6.38
CA GLU A 53 10.20 14.09 -7.54
C GLU A 53 9.61 15.32 -8.26
N ASP A 54 8.59 15.99 -7.69
CA ASP A 54 8.25 17.38 -8.06
C ASP A 54 9.14 18.38 -7.30
N HIS A 55 10.46 18.19 -7.39
CA HIS A 55 11.44 19.17 -6.93
C HIS A 55 12.17 19.77 -8.12
N GLY A 56 11.59 20.87 -8.63
CA GLY A 56 12.38 22.03 -9.03
C GLY A 56 12.76 22.13 -10.50
N GLN A 57 11.79 22.46 -11.34
CA GLN A 57 12.07 23.25 -12.54
C GLN A 57 11.04 24.37 -12.71
N GLY A 58 11.05 25.30 -11.76
CA GLY A 58 10.60 26.66 -12.07
C GLY A 58 11.72 27.37 -12.84
N PRO A 59 11.52 27.83 -14.09
CA PRO A 59 12.50 28.70 -14.71
C PRO A 59 12.56 30.00 -13.93
N ALA A 60 13.77 30.34 -13.52
CA ALA A 60 14.11 31.49 -12.69
C ALA A 60 13.57 32.80 -13.28
N GLU A 61 12.67 33.44 -12.56
CA GLU A 61 12.47 34.88 -12.67
C GLU A 61 13.61 35.56 -11.89
N ASN A 62 14.66 36.02 -12.56
CA ASN A 62 15.36 37.25 -12.15
C ASN A 62 16.26 37.84 -13.25
N SER A 63 15.82 38.99 -13.77
CA SER A 63 16.57 40.22 -14.09
C SER A 63 17.90 40.15 -14.86
N THR A 64 17.90 40.68 -16.09
CA THR A 64 18.57 41.95 -16.47
C THR A 64 17.96 42.48 -17.76
#